data_AF-A0A9E2KG30-F1
#
_entry.id   AF-A0A9E2KG30-F1
#
_cell.length_a   1.000
_cell.length_b   1.000
_cell.length_c   1.000
_cell.angle_alpha   90.00
_cell.angle_beta   90.00
_cell.angle_gamma   90.00
#
_symmetry.space_group_name_H-M   'P 1'
#
loop_
_entity.id
_entity.type
_entity.pdbx_description
1 polymer ?
#
loop_
_entity_poly.entity_id
_entity_poly.type
_entity_poly.pdbx_seq_one_letter_code
_entity_poly.pdbx_strand_id
1 'polypeptide(L)' 'RYGNSSAGTLPLCIWDFEEKLKKGDNLIFTAFGAGFTWGAVYVKWGYDGKKQ' A
#
# COMPACT_ATOMS: atom_id res chain seq x y z
N ARG A 1 13.39 9.35 -0.77
CA ARG A 1 12.72 10.59 -0.31
C ARG A 1 12.08 10.42 1.07
N TYR A 2 11.66 9.21 1.46
CA TYR A 2 11.23 8.88 2.83
C TYR A 2 12.11 7.77 3.41
N GLY A 3 12.39 7.84 4.73
CA GLY A 3 13.02 6.76 5.49
C GLY A 3 11.96 5.82 6.07
N ASN A 4 12.28 5.14 7.18
CA ASN A 4 11.29 4.39 7.92
C ASN A 4 10.28 5.35 8.58
N SER A 5 9.06 5.40 8.07
CA SER A 5 7.95 6.19 8.62
C SER A 5 7.03 5.35 9.52
N SER A 6 7.53 4.25 10.07
CA SER A 6 6.79 3.28 10.88
C SER A 6 5.48 2.86 10.17
N ALA A 7 4.33 3.05 10.81
CA ALA A 7 3.02 2.74 10.25
C ALA A 7 2.67 3.54 8.97
N GLY A 8 3.32 4.68 8.74
CA GLY A 8 3.11 5.51 7.56
C GLY A 8 3.79 5.00 6.29
N THR A 9 4.70 4.02 6.40
CA THR A 9 5.50 3.54 5.26
C THR A 9 4.62 2.91 4.17
N LEU A 10 3.65 2.08 4.56
CA LEU A 10 2.77 1.40 3.61
C LEU A 10 1.78 2.38 2.93
N PRO A 11 1.08 3.28 3.66
CA PRO A 11 0.26 4.32 3.03
C PRO A 11 1.02 5.23 2.07
N LEU A 12 2.25 5.65 2.43
CA LEU A 12 3.08 6.47 1.56
C LEU A 12 3.49 5.72 0.28
N CYS A 13 3.81 4.43 0.41
CA CYS A 13 4.08 3.57 -0.75
C CYS A 13 2.86 3.47 -1.68
N ILE A 14 1.65 3.28 -1.12
CA ILE A 14 0.43 3.23 -1.93
C ILE A 14 0.18 4.56 -2.63
N TRP A 15 0.39 5.68 -1.94
CA TRP A 15 0.22 7.02 -2.50
C TRP A 15 1.19 7.27 -3.66
N ASP A 16 2.47 6.95 -3.50
CA ASP A 16 3.49 7.15 -4.54
C ASP A 16 3.26 6.30 -5.79
N PHE A 17 2.54 5.18 -5.65
CA PHE A 17 2.23 4.25 -6.75
C PHE A 17 0.77 4.29 -7.17
N GLU A 18 -0.06 5.18 -6.60
CA GLU A 18 -1.50 5.25 -6.84
C GLU A 18 -1.81 5.32 -8.35
N GLU A 19 -1.11 6.19 -9.08
CA GLU A 19 -1.28 6.40 -10.55
C GLU A 19 -1.08 5.13 -11.39
N LYS A 20 -0.40 4.11 -10.87
CA LYS A 20 -0.17 2.83 -11.56
C LYS A 20 -1.25 1.79 -11.27
N LEU A 21 -2.05 2.00 -10.23
CA LEU A 21 -3.09 1.07 -9.79
C LEU A 21 -4.37 1.29 -10.61
N LYS A 22 -4.96 0.20 -11.07
CA LYS A 22 -6.21 0.22 -11.84
C LYS A 22 -7.32 -0.48 -11.08
N LYS A 23 -8.56 -0.09 -11.39
CA LYS A 23 -9.73 -0.74 -10.82
C LYS A 23 -9.71 -2.23 -11.16
N GLY A 24 -9.82 -3.05 -10.12
CA GLY A 24 -9.83 -4.50 -10.23
C GLY A 24 -8.47 -5.18 -10.08
N ASP A 25 -7.38 -4.43 -9.91
CA ASP A 25 -6.08 -5.01 -9.60
C ASP A 25 -6.12 -5.76 -8.27
N ASN A 26 -5.45 -6.92 -8.23
CA ASN A 26 -5.34 -7.73 -7.04
C ASN A 26 -4.04 -7.40 -6.33
N LEU A 27 -4.13 -6.87 -5.12
CA LEU A 27 -2.99 -6.39 -4.34
C LEU A 27 -2.83 -7.26 -3.09
N ILE A 28 -1.57 -7.58 -2.79
CA ILE A 28 -1.19 -8.22 -1.53
C ILE A 28 -0.35 -7.20 -0.77
N PHE A 29 -0.82 -6.81 0.42
CA PHE A 29 -0.05 -5.99 1.34
C PHE A 29 0.46 -6.85 2.48
N THR A 30 1.71 -6.63 2.87
CA THR A 30 2.32 -7.22 4.06
C THR A 30 2.93 -6.10 4.89
N ALA A 31 2.72 -6.17 6.21
CA ALA A 31 3.24 -5.19 7.14
C ALA A 31 3.80 -5.88 8.39
N PHE A 32 4.87 -5.32 8.92
CA PHE A 32 5.58 -5.80 10.10
C PHE A 32 5.72 -4.64 11.08
N GLY A 33 5.23 -4.84 12.31
CA GLY A 33 5.44 -3.95 13.43
C GLY A 33 6.72 -4.29 14.20
N ALA A 34 7.09 -3.44 15.16
CA ALA A 34 8.26 -3.65 16.00
C ALA A 34 8.06 -4.84 16.96
N GLY A 35 8.42 -6.05 16.52
CA GLY A 35 8.52 -7.24 17.37
C GLY A 35 7.62 -8.40 16.93
N PHE A 36 6.39 -8.45 17.45
CA PHE A 36 5.55 -9.67 17.42
C PHE A 36 4.24 -9.52 16.63
N THR A 37 4.05 -8.41 15.93
CA THR A 37 2.82 -8.17 15.17
C THR A 37 3.15 -8.02 13.71
N TRP A 38 2.64 -8.93 12.90
CA TRP A 38 2.73 -8.91 11.44
C TRP A 38 1.38 -9.30 10.86
N GLY A 39 1.14 -8.89 9.62
CA GLY A 39 -0.09 -9.21 8.93
C GLY A 39 0.06 -9.10 7.43
N ALA A 40 -0.78 -9.86 6.74
CA ALA A 40 -0.94 -9.78 5.30
C ALA A 40 -2.42 -9.67 4.96
N VAL A 41 -2.72 -8.93 3.91
CA VAL A 41 -4.08 -8.77 3.41
C VAL A 41 -4.08 -8.83 1.89
N TYR A 42 -5.03 -9.57 1.34
CA TYR A 42 -5.34 -9.61 -0.07
C TYR A 42 -6.55 -8.73 -0.34
N VAL A 43 -6.38 -7.70 -1.18
CA VAL A 43 -7.47 -6.78 -1.54
C VAL A 43 -7.59 -6.66 -3.05
N LYS A 44 -8.78 -6.27 -3.49
CA LYS A 44 -9.03 -5.86 -4.86
C LYS A 44 -9.17 -4.34 -4.90
N TRP A 45 -8.40 -3.69 -5.76
CA TRP A 45 -8.35 -2.23 -5.86
C TRP A 45 -9.66 -1.67 -6.47
N GLY A 46 -10.18 -0.60 -5.88
CA GLY A 46 -11.56 -0.17 -6.09
C GLY A 46 -11.79 0.87 -7.19
N TYR A 47 -10.75 1.59 -7.61
CA TYR A 47 -10.86 2.72 -8.54
C TYR A 47 -9.60 2.83 -9.40
N ASP A 48 -9.67 3.58 -10.50
CA ASP A 48 -8.47 3.87 -11.28
C ASP A 48 -7.68 4.98 -10.59
N GLY A 49 -6.44 4.69 -10.23
CA GLY A 49 -5.50 5.69 -9.75
C GLY A 49 -5.38 6.81 -10.77
N LYS A 50 -5.37 8.05 -10.27
CA LYS A 50 -5.57 9.25 -11.09
C LYS A 50 -4.80 9.22 -12.42
N LYS A 51 -5.56 9.29 -13.52
CA LYS A 51 -5.28 10.28 -14.56
C LYS A 51 -5.99 11.57 -14.12
N GLN A 52 -5.25 12.50 -13.52
CA GLN A 52 -5.67 13.91 -13.56
C GLN A 52 -5.15 14.52 -14.85
#